data_AF-A0A2J4P1U1-F1
#
_entry.id   AF-A0A2J4P1U1-F1
#
_cell.length_a   1.000
_cell.length_b   1.000
_cell.length_c   1.000
_cell.angle_alpha   90.00
_cell.angle_beta   90.00
_cell.angle_gamma   90.00
#
_symmetry.space_group_name_H-M   'P 1'
#
loop_
_entity.id
_entity.type
_entity.pdbx_description
1 polymer ?
#
loop_
_entity_poly.entity_id
_entity_poly.type
_entity_poly.pdbx_seq_one_letter_code
_entity_poly.pdbx_strand_id
1 'polypeptide(L)'
;DVGGKNGQRSDELRIRASNLNLSGLTGLQPMADKLAPSLGEIWRTTQPDGKINLLALDIPLQMAEKTRFRADWSDMSWKQWKLLPGAEHFSGNIAGSVENGTLHASMTQAKMPYETVFRAPLEIAKGDATLSWVKNDKGFMLDGRDIDVQATGVRARGGFRYLQ
;
A
#
# COMPACT_ATOMS: atom_id res chain seq x y z
N ASP A 1 -29.55 5.56 -6.05
CA ASP A 1 -30.34 4.53 -6.73
C ASP A 1 -29.43 3.82 -7.71
N VAL A 2 -29.15 2.53 -7.51
CA VAL A 2 -28.21 1.76 -8.35
C VAL A 2 -28.94 0.55 -8.93
N GLY A 3 -30.01 0.82 -9.67
CA GLY A 3 -30.80 -0.18 -10.39
C GLY A 3 -30.28 -0.42 -11.80
N GLY A 4 -29.54 -1.51 -11.99
CA GLY A 4 -29.32 -2.13 -13.30
C GLY A 4 -30.46 -3.10 -13.65
N LYS A 5 -30.78 -3.23 -14.94
CA LYS A 5 -31.82 -4.09 -15.52
C LYS A 5 -31.59 -5.56 -15.14
N ASN A 6 -32.09 -5.97 -13.97
CA ASN A 6 -32.42 -7.33 -13.50
C ASN A 6 -32.60 -7.44 -11.98
N GLY A 7 -32.52 -6.34 -11.21
CA GLY A 7 -32.89 -6.36 -9.79
C GLY A 7 -32.02 -7.23 -8.88
N GLN A 8 -30.96 -7.86 -9.41
CA GLN A 8 -29.91 -8.45 -8.59
C GLN A 8 -29.08 -7.32 -8.02
N ARG A 9 -29.38 -6.97 -6.77
CA ARG A 9 -28.46 -6.24 -5.92
C ARG A 9 -27.21 -7.14 -5.79
N SER A 10 -26.14 -6.81 -6.50
CA SER A 10 -24.86 -7.43 -6.21
C SER A 10 -24.50 -7.04 -4.78
N ASP A 11 -24.57 -8.00 -3.88
CA ASP A 11 -24.17 -7.78 -2.51
C ASP A 11 -22.67 -7.46 -2.51
N GLU A 12 -22.31 -6.33 -1.90
CA GLU A 12 -20.95 -5.86 -1.77
C GLU A 12 -20.61 -5.71 -0.29
N LEU A 13 -19.52 -6.33 0.15
CA LEU A 13 -18.91 -6.00 1.43
C LEU A 13 -18.15 -4.69 1.28
N ARG A 14 -18.53 -3.69 2.08
CA ARG A 14 -17.89 -2.37 2.06
C ARG A 14 -17.18 -2.11 3.37
N ILE A 15 -15.87 -1.90 3.29
CA ILE A 15 -15.05 -1.49 4.43
C ILE A 15 -14.68 -0.02 4.23
N ARG A 16 -14.86 0.77 5.29
CA ARG A 16 -14.58 2.21 5.31
C ARG A 16 -13.86 2.56 6.61
N ALA A 17 -12.76 3.29 6.50
CA ALA A 17 -12.10 3.92 7.63
C ALA A 17 -11.57 5.28 7.19
N SER A 18 -11.46 6.20 8.14
CA SER A 18 -10.91 7.53 7.91
C SER A 18 -10.31 8.06 9.20
N ASN A 19 -9.28 8.87 9.11
CA ASN A 19 -8.59 9.49 10.24
C ASN A 19 -8.11 8.47 11.29
N LEU A 20 -7.61 7.33 10.83
CA LEU A 20 -7.15 6.25 11.68
C LEU A 20 -5.67 6.42 11.98
N ASN A 21 -5.31 6.52 13.26
CA ASN A 21 -3.92 6.53 13.73
C ASN A 21 -3.50 5.10 14.12
N LEU A 22 -2.44 4.59 13.49
CA LEU A 22 -2.01 3.19 13.64
C LEU A 22 -1.38 2.92 15.01
N SER A 23 -0.65 3.89 15.60
CA SER A 23 -0.15 3.75 16.98
C SER A 23 -1.25 3.42 17.98
N GLY A 24 -2.44 4.00 17.80
CA GLY A 24 -3.62 3.78 18.66
C GLY A 24 -4.25 2.39 18.53
N LEU A 25 -3.92 1.63 17.48
CA LEU A 25 -4.45 0.29 17.25
C LEU A 25 -3.64 -0.83 17.93
N THR A 26 -2.46 -0.52 18.46
CA THR A 26 -1.59 -1.50 19.13
C THR A 26 -2.31 -2.25 20.25
N GLY A 27 -3.22 -1.59 20.97
CA GLY A 27 -4.01 -2.21 22.04
C GLY A 27 -4.99 -3.30 21.56
N LEU A 28 -5.32 -3.32 20.26
CA LEU A 28 -6.23 -4.31 19.66
C LEU A 28 -5.48 -5.53 19.09
N GLN A 29 -4.15 -5.56 19.17
CA GLN A 29 -3.34 -6.64 18.63
C GLN A 29 -3.76 -8.05 19.09
N PRO A 30 -4.13 -8.29 20.37
CA PRO A 30 -4.60 -9.62 20.80
C PRO A 30 -5.88 -10.08 20.08
N MET A 31 -6.71 -9.16 19.59
CA MET A 31 -7.89 -9.51 18.79
C MET A 31 -7.49 -9.89 17.37
N ALA A 32 -6.55 -9.16 16.77
CA ALA A 32 -6.00 -9.48 15.46
C ALA A 32 -5.33 -10.86 15.44
N ASP A 33 -4.56 -11.20 16.49
CA ASP A 33 -3.91 -12.51 16.63
C ASP A 33 -4.93 -13.67 16.63
N LYS A 34 -6.11 -13.46 17.22
CA LYS A 34 -7.19 -14.47 17.28
C LYS A 34 -7.97 -14.59 15.97
N LEU A 35 -8.25 -13.47 15.31
CA LEU A 35 -9.07 -13.43 14.10
C LEU A 35 -8.28 -13.75 12.84
N ALA A 36 -7.03 -13.29 12.76
CA ALA A 36 -6.16 -13.43 11.62
C ALA A 36 -4.69 -13.50 12.07
N PRO A 37 -4.19 -14.69 12.45
CA PRO A 37 -2.84 -14.87 13.00
C PRO A 37 -1.71 -14.32 12.12
N SER A 38 -1.84 -14.42 10.80
CA SER A 38 -0.86 -13.88 9.84
C SER A 38 -0.78 -12.35 9.89
N LEU A 39 -1.91 -11.67 10.08
CA LEU A 39 -1.94 -10.20 10.27
C LEU A 39 -1.30 -9.82 11.60
N GLY A 40 -1.53 -10.61 12.65
CA GLY A 40 -0.89 -10.44 13.95
C GLY A 40 0.64 -10.49 13.89
N GLU A 41 1.19 -11.48 13.18
CA GLU A 41 2.64 -11.60 12.95
C GLU A 41 3.20 -10.39 12.20
N ILE A 42 2.53 -9.97 11.12
CA ILE A 42 2.92 -8.80 10.33
C ILE A 42 2.90 -7.56 11.21
N TRP A 43 1.84 -7.31 11.96
CA TRP A 43 1.72 -6.14 12.84
C TRP A 43 2.83 -6.10 13.88
N ARG A 44 3.12 -7.23 14.55
CA ARG A 44 4.18 -7.34 15.56
C ARG A 44 5.57 -7.07 14.98
N THR A 45 5.81 -7.52 13.75
CA THR A 45 7.12 -7.41 13.10
C THR A 45 7.33 -6.02 12.54
N THR A 46 6.33 -5.50 11.82
CA THR A 46 6.39 -4.19 11.16
C THR A 46 6.20 -3.03 12.13
N GLN A 47 5.46 -3.23 13.23
CA GLN A 47 5.11 -2.20 14.21
C GLN A 47 4.69 -0.90 13.50
N PRO A 48 3.63 -0.96 12.67
CA PRO A 48 3.30 0.13 11.79
C PRO A 48 2.82 1.33 12.59
N ASP A 49 3.24 2.52 12.17
CA ASP A 49 2.77 3.80 12.71
C ASP A 49 2.40 4.76 11.58
N GLY A 50 1.77 5.88 11.92
CA GLY A 50 1.31 6.90 10.99
C GLY A 50 -0.21 6.93 10.87
N LYS A 51 -0.70 7.61 9.82
CA LYS A 51 -2.13 7.88 9.64
C LYS A 51 -2.66 7.32 8.34
N ILE A 52 -3.77 6.61 8.44
CA ILE A 52 -4.65 6.31 7.31
C ILE A 52 -5.72 7.40 7.28
N ASN A 53 -5.60 8.31 6.32
CA ASN A 53 -6.53 9.42 6.14
C ASN A 53 -7.85 8.93 5.55
N LEU A 54 -7.76 8.02 4.58
CA LEU A 54 -8.90 7.36 3.94
C LEU A 54 -8.56 5.90 3.66
N LEU A 55 -9.52 5.02 3.89
CA LEU A 55 -9.55 3.66 3.38
C LEU A 55 -10.98 3.35 2.92
N ALA A 56 -11.11 2.94 1.68
CA ALA A 56 -12.34 2.43 1.11
C ALA A 56 -12.06 1.16 0.32
N LEU A 57 -12.76 0.09 0.66
CA LEU A 57 -12.71 -1.20 -0.01
C LEU A 57 -14.13 -1.64 -0.34
N ASP A 58 -14.40 -1.93 -1.61
CA ASP A 58 -15.66 -2.48 -2.10
C ASP A 58 -15.40 -3.85 -2.71
N ILE A 59 -15.88 -4.90 -2.05
CA ILE A 59 -15.68 -6.30 -2.46
C ILE A 59 -17.04 -6.85 -2.91
N PRO A 60 -17.27 -7.04 -4.21
CA PRO A 60 -18.43 -7.80 -4.69
C PRO A 60 -18.35 -9.24 -4.18
N LEU A 61 -19.38 -9.72 -3.46
CA LEU A 61 -19.33 -11.03 -2.78
C LEU A 61 -19.19 -12.20 -3.76
N GLN A 62 -19.67 -12.04 -5.00
CA GLN A 62 -19.60 -13.06 -6.03
C GLN A 62 -18.37 -12.94 -6.95
N MET A 63 -17.66 -11.81 -6.90
CA MET A 63 -16.57 -11.46 -7.83
C MET A 63 -15.48 -10.68 -7.07
N ALA A 64 -14.75 -11.37 -6.18
CA ALA A 64 -13.73 -10.74 -5.36
C ALA A 64 -12.58 -10.14 -6.19
N GLU A 65 -12.34 -10.66 -7.39
CA GLU A 65 -11.41 -10.12 -8.39
C GLU A 65 -11.86 -8.76 -8.96
N LYS A 66 -13.12 -8.36 -8.77
CA LYS A 66 -13.61 -7.02 -9.11
C LYS A 66 -13.56 -6.04 -7.94
N THR A 67 -12.82 -6.38 -6.88
CA THR A 67 -12.65 -5.52 -5.71
C THR A 67 -12.08 -4.17 -6.12
N ARG A 68 -12.71 -3.11 -5.64
CA ARG A 68 -12.29 -1.72 -5.83
C ARG A 68 -11.74 -1.17 -4.52
N PHE A 69 -10.70 -0.37 -4.62
CA PHE A 69 -10.07 0.23 -3.45
C PHE A 69 -9.64 1.67 -3.70
N ARG A 70 -9.63 2.42 -2.60
CA ARG A 70 -8.97 3.72 -2.49
C ARG A 70 -8.38 3.84 -1.09
N ALA A 71 -7.15 4.28 -0.99
CA ALA A 71 -6.56 4.66 0.29
C ALA A 71 -5.66 5.88 0.14
N ASP A 72 -5.62 6.68 1.19
CA ASP A 72 -4.75 7.84 1.34
C ASP A 72 -4.09 7.73 2.72
N TRP A 73 -2.77 7.84 2.78
CA TRP A 73 -2.01 7.75 4.04
C TRP A 73 -0.95 8.84 4.11
N SER A 74 -0.55 9.14 5.34
CA SER A 74 0.47 10.14 5.62
C SER A 74 1.37 9.68 6.74
N ASP A 75 2.65 9.94 6.55
CA ASP A 75 3.69 9.75 7.56
C ASP A 75 3.71 8.32 8.13
N MET A 76 3.54 7.34 7.24
CA MET A 76 3.63 5.94 7.63
C MET A 76 5.08 5.54 7.90
N SER A 77 5.24 4.69 8.89
CA SER A 77 6.51 4.01 9.14
C SER A 77 6.29 2.54 9.45
N TRP A 78 7.28 1.73 9.12
CA TRP A 78 7.33 0.31 9.47
C TRP A 78 8.76 -0.20 9.51
N LYS A 79 8.97 -1.22 10.34
CA LYS A 79 10.20 -2.02 10.38
C LYS A 79 10.21 -3.03 9.24
N GLN A 80 11.42 -3.41 8.82
CA GLN A 80 11.63 -4.39 7.76
C GLN A 80 10.85 -5.68 8.04
N TRP A 81 10.15 -6.19 7.03
CA TRP A 81 9.47 -7.48 7.09
C TRP A 81 9.93 -8.38 5.95
N LYS A 82 10.69 -9.42 6.30
CA LYS A 82 11.32 -10.33 5.32
C LYS A 82 12.14 -9.53 4.31
N LEU A 83 11.78 -9.59 3.03
CA LEU A 83 12.42 -8.87 1.93
C LEU A 83 11.84 -7.47 1.68
N LEU A 84 10.80 -7.04 2.41
CA LEU A 84 10.30 -5.68 2.31
C LEU A 84 11.11 -4.78 3.25
N PRO A 85 11.82 -3.76 2.72
CA PRO A 85 12.60 -2.84 3.55
C PRO A 85 11.69 -2.11 4.53
N GLY A 86 12.26 -1.67 5.66
CA GLY A 86 11.58 -0.70 6.50
C GLY A 86 11.48 0.65 5.79
N ALA A 87 10.56 1.49 6.24
CA ALA A 87 10.45 2.85 5.74
C ALA A 87 9.97 3.80 6.83
N GLU A 88 10.29 5.08 6.64
CA GLU A 88 9.85 6.19 7.47
C GLU A 88 9.27 7.29 6.56
N HIS A 89 8.41 8.14 7.11
CA HIS A 89 7.82 9.29 6.42
C HIS A 89 7.17 8.96 5.08
N PHE A 90 6.67 7.72 4.95
CA PHE A 90 6.08 7.22 3.72
C PHE A 90 4.65 7.74 3.60
N SER A 91 4.37 8.49 2.53
CA SER A 91 3.07 9.10 2.28
C SER A 91 2.64 8.82 0.86
N GLY A 92 1.33 8.78 0.62
CA GLY A 92 0.86 8.45 -0.70
C GLY A 92 -0.62 8.16 -0.77
N ASN A 93 -1.02 7.75 -1.95
CA ASN A 93 -2.37 7.34 -2.25
C ASN A 93 -2.38 6.19 -3.23
N ILE A 94 -3.42 5.38 -3.14
CA ILE A 94 -3.69 4.30 -4.09
C ILE A 94 -5.15 4.33 -4.46
N ALA A 95 -5.46 4.15 -5.74
CA ALA A 95 -6.83 4.05 -6.21
C ALA A 95 -6.92 3.10 -7.40
N GLY A 96 -8.02 2.35 -7.45
CA GLY A 96 -8.34 1.48 -8.57
C GLY A 96 -9.07 0.23 -8.13
N SER A 97 -8.66 -0.89 -8.72
CA SER A 97 -9.19 -2.23 -8.54
C SER A 97 -8.07 -3.25 -8.67
N VAL A 98 -8.39 -4.52 -8.42
CA VAL A 98 -7.45 -5.63 -8.68
C VAL A 98 -7.01 -5.64 -10.15
N GLU A 99 -7.86 -5.20 -11.09
CA GLU A 99 -7.58 -5.23 -12.52
C GLU A 99 -6.79 -4.03 -13.03
N ASN A 100 -6.90 -2.87 -12.39
CA ASN A 100 -6.13 -1.69 -12.77
C ASN A 100 -6.13 -0.67 -11.66
N GLY A 101 -5.06 0.11 -11.58
CA GLY A 101 -4.99 1.20 -10.63
C GLY A 101 -3.69 1.97 -10.70
N THR A 102 -3.58 2.94 -9.80
CA THR A 102 -2.42 3.80 -9.68
C THR A 102 -2.08 3.98 -8.20
N LEU A 103 -0.79 3.96 -7.92
CA LEU A 103 -0.16 4.21 -6.64
C LEU A 103 0.78 5.39 -6.82
N HIS A 104 0.55 6.46 -6.05
CA HIS A 104 1.55 7.52 -5.86
C HIS A 104 2.14 7.37 -4.46
N ALA A 105 3.46 7.41 -4.38
CA ALA A 105 4.20 7.28 -3.14
C ALA A 105 5.30 8.34 -3.08
N SER A 106 5.52 8.87 -1.88
CA SER A 106 6.56 9.86 -1.62
C SER A 106 7.15 9.68 -0.21
N MET A 107 8.38 10.12 -0.06
CA MET A 107 9.07 10.21 1.24
C MET A 107 10.03 11.38 1.23
N THR A 108 10.21 12.04 2.37
CA THR A 108 11.14 13.15 2.54
C THR A 108 11.87 12.97 3.84
N GLN A 109 13.20 13.13 3.82
CA GLN A 109 14.07 12.94 4.99
C GLN A 109 13.82 11.61 5.73
N ALA A 110 13.78 10.52 4.97
CA ALA A 110 13.39 9.21 5.46
C ALA A 110 14.57 8.25 5.58
N LYS A 111 14.46 7.28 6.48
CA LYS A 111 15.36 6.12 6.52
C LYS A 111 14.67 4.90 5.93
N MET A 112 15.43 4.14 5.17
CA MET A 112 15.01 2.86 4.60
C MET A 112 15.96 1.75 5.06
N PRO A 113 15.70 1.10 6.21
CA PRO A 113 16.46 -0.06 6.65
C PRO A 113 16.24 -1.25 5.72
N TYR A 114 17.33 -1.89 5.29
CA TYR A 114 17.26 -3.16 4.57
C TYR A 114 18.47 -4.05 4.91
N GLU A 115 18.50 -4.55 6.15
CA GLU A 115 19.70 -5.12 6.80
C GLU A 115 20.35 -6.29 6.05
N THR A 116 19.56 -7.05 5.29
CA THR A 116 20.06 -8.18 4.49
C THR A 116 20.67 -7.76 3.15
N VAL A 117 20.45 -6.52 2.72
CA VAL A 117 20.90 -5.99 1.42
C VAL A 117 21.92 -4.87 1.61
N PHE A 118 21.74 -4.03 2.63
CA PHE A 118 22.62 -2.92 2.97
C PHE A 118 23.15 -3.04 4.39
N ARG A 119 24.42 -2.65 4.59
CA ARG A 119 25.09 -2.67 5.90
C ARG A 119 24.60 -1.58 6.86
N ALA A 120 23.94 -0.55 6.34
CA ALA A 120 23.36 0.55 7.08
C ALA A 120 22.05 0.98 6.41
N PRO A 121 21.10 1.59 7.14
CA PRO A 121 19.89 2.16 6.55
C PRO A 121 20.23 3.16 5.44
N LEU A 122 19.48 3.11 4.34
CA LEU A 122 19.61 4.07 3.27
C LEU A 122 18.93 5.38 3.68
N GLU A 123 19.69 6.47 3.72
CA GLU A 123 19.20 7.81 4.05
C GLU A 123 18.65 8.46 2.77
N ILE A 124 17.33 8.64 2.72
CA ILE A 124 16.59 9.22 1.59
C ILE A 124 16.29 10.69 1.89
N ALA A 125 16.89 11.60 1.12
CA ALA A 125 16.55 13.01 1.19
C ALA A 125 15.15 13.27 0.63
N LYS A 126 14.84 12.69 -0.54
CA LYS A 126 13.54 12.78 -1.20
C LYS A 126 13.31 11.56 -2.09
N GLY A 127 12.10 11.02 -2.08
CA GLY A 127 11.64 10.01 -3.02
C GLY A 127 10.24 10.36 -3.50
N ASP A 128 10.00 10.18 -4.79
CA ASP A 128 8.67 10.27 -5.41
C ASP A 128 8.56 9.18 -6.48
N ALA A 129 7.43 8.51 -6.55
CA ALA A 129 7.19 7.45 -7.52
C ALA A 129 5.70 7.31 -7.83
N THR A 130 5.38 7.15 -9.12
CA THR A 130 4.05 6.75 -9.56
C THR A 130 4.11 5.38 -10.21
N LEU A 131 3.38 4.41 -9.65
CA LEU A 131 3.19 3.09 -10.24
C LEU A 131 1.76 2.97 -10.76
N SER A 132 1.59 2.35 -11.92
CA SER A 132 0.27 1.98 -12.45
C SER A 132 0.31 0.57 -12.99
N TRP A 133 -0.77 -0.18 -12.81
CA TRP A 133 -0.86 -1.54 -13.32
C TRP A 133 -2.14 -1.77 -14.11
N VAL A 134 -2.10 -2.79 -14.96
CA VAL A 134 -3.25 -3.38 -15.63
C VAL A 134 -3.10 -4.90 -15.60
N LYS A 135 -4.16 -5.61 -15.23
CA LYS A 135 -4.29 -7.06 -15.25
C LYS A 135 -5.55 -7.40 -16.02
N ASN A 136 -5.41 -8.16 -17.10
CA ASN A 136 -6.52 -8.62 -17.93
C ASN A 136 -6.17 -9.97 -18.57
N ASP A 137 -7.00 -10.44 -19.50
CA ASP A 137 -6.82 -11.71 -20.18
C ASP A 137 -5.51 -11.83 -20.98
N LYS A 138 -4.83 -10.70 -21.26
CA LYS A 138 -3.54 -10.65 -21.95
C LYS A 138 -2.33 -10.73 -21.02
N GLY A 139 -2.54 -10.74 -19.70
CA GLY A 139 -1.48 -10.80 -18.71
C GLY A 139 -1.46 -9.61 -17.75
N PHE A 140 -0.33 -9.43 -17.08
CA PHE A 140 -0.11 -8.36 -16.10
C PHE A 140 0.94 -7.37 -16.61
N MET A 141 0.60 -6.09 -16.54
CA MET A 141 1.50 -4.98 -16.83
C MET A 141 1.67 -4.11 -15.60
N LEU A 142 2.92 -3.78 -15.27
CA LEU A 142 3.28 -2.80 -14.24
C LEU A 142 4.18 -1.74 -14.84
N ASP A 143 3.75 -0.49 -14.75
CA ASP A 143 4.47 0.68 -15.22
C ASP A 143 4.89 1.56 -14.04
N GLY A 144 6.18 1.87 -13.97
CA GLY A 144 6.72 2.89 -13.08
C GLY A 144 7.05 4.15 -13.86
N ARG A 145 6.47 5.29 -13.47
CA ARG A 145 6.69 6.61 -14.07
C ARG A 145 7.15 7.61 -13.02
N ASP A 146 7.95 8.57 -13.48
CA ASP A 146 8.43 9.70 -12.67
C ASP A 146 9.08 9.27 -11.36
N ILE A 147 9.77 8.12 -11.37
CA ILE A 147 10.49 7.63 -10.21
C ILE A 147 11.73 8.50 -10.06
N ASP A 148 11.84 9.19 -8.94
CA ASP A 148 12.98 10.05 -8.59
C ASP A 148 13.30 9.86 -7.11
N VAL A 149 14.44 9.26 -6.83
CA VAL A 149 14.89 8.96 -5.47
C VAL A 149 16.29 9.54 -5.30
N GLN A 150 16.42 10.43 -4.33
CA GLN A 150 17.67 11.04 -3.92
C GLN A 150 18.05 10.54 -2.52
N ALA A 151 19.16 9.82 -2.47
CA ALA A 151 19.79 9.36 -1.23
C ALA A 151 21.14 10.07 -1.03
N THR A 152 21.77 9.84 0.13
CA THR A 152 23.11 10.38 0.40
C THR A 152 24.13 9.85 -0.62
N GLY A 153 24.60 10.74 -1.49
CA GLY A 153 25.63 10.43 -2.49
C GLY A 153 25.14 9.76 -3.78
N VAL A 154 23.84 9.46 -3.91
CA VAL A 154 23.28 8.86 -5.14
C VAL A 154 21.88 9.37 -5.44
N ARG A 155 21.58 9.57 -6.71
CA ARG A 155 20.23 9.84 -7.20
C ARG A 155 19.91 8.87 -8.33
N ALA A 156 18.74 8.24 -8.24
CA ALA A 156 18.20 7.40 -9.28
C ALA A 156 16.93 8.06 -9.82
N ARG A 157 16.85 8.24 -11.14
CA ARG A 157 15.66 8.73 -11.81
C ARG A 157 15.35 7.89 -13.03
N GLY A 158 14.09 7.55 -13.23
CA GLY A 158 13.69 6.81 -14.43
C GLY A 158 12.26 6.31 -14.38
N GLY A 159 12.00 5.33 -15.22
CA GLY A 159 10.76 4.59 -15.27
C GLY A 159 11.03 3.19 -15.79
N PHE A 160 10.05 2.30 -15.63
CA PHE A 160 10.12 0.95 -16.14
C PHE A 160 8.76 0.48 -16.62
N ARG A 161 8.76 -0.55 -17.46
CA ARG A 161 7.58 -1.31 -17.83
C ARG A 161 7.90 -2.79 -17.68
N TYR A 162 7.07 -3.49 -16.94
CA TYR A 162 7.13 -4.93 -16.74
C TYR A 162 5.86 -5.58 -17.32
N LEU A 163 6.04 -6.69 -18.03
CA LEU A 163 4.97 -7.47 -18.66
C LEU A 163 5.16 -8.95 -18.29
N GLN A 164 4.09 -9.59 -17.81
CA GLN A 164 4.02 -11.01 -17.47
C GLN A 164 2.89 -11.69 -18.24
#